data_AF-A0A838IT31-F1
#
_entry.id   AF-A0A838IT31-F1
#
_cell.length_a   1.000
_cell.length_b   1.000
_cell.length_c   1.000
_cell.angle_alpha   90.00
_cell.angle_beta   90.00
_cell.angle_gamma   90.00
#
_symmetry.space_group_name_H-M   'P 1'
#
loop_
_entity.id
_entity.type
_entity.pdbx_description
1 polymer ?
#
loop_
_entity_poly.entity_id
_entity_poly.type
_entity_poly.pdbx_seq_one_letter_code
_entity_poly.pdbx_strand_id
1 'polypeptide(L)'
;MTQLAKRLALAYVMLTLSLAALGGHSQVRLLHHASLLEQKDEALVTLAARRAEAAAVNGPLAITHWARAAGMVPAPEAPDVIQVAPSPIAPPAPHIAPSHLEIRTIWR
;
A
#
# COMPACT_ATOMS: atom_id res chain seq x y z
N MET A 1 -28.78 24.55 52.58
CA MET A 1 -28.86 23.59 51.45
C MET A 1 -28.98 22.18 52.00
N THR A 2 -29.99 21.41 51.60
CA THR A 2 -30.19 20.03 52.05
C THR A 2 -29.13 19.09 51.44
N GLN A 3 -28.78 18.01 52.15
CA GLN A 3 -27.84 16.97 51.68
C GLN A 3 -28.24 16.42 50.30
N LEU A 4 -29.54 16.28 50.05
CA LEU A 4 -30.10 15.80 48.80
C LEU A 4 -29.85 16.78 47.64
N ALA A 5 -30.01 18.09 47.86
CA ALA A 5 -29.72 19.11 46.85
C ALA A 5 -28.23 19.14 46.46
N LYS A 6 -27.31 18.96 47.43
CA LYS A 6 -25.87 18.86 47.14
C LYS A 6 -25.53 17.64 46.27
N ARG A 7 -26.12 16.48 46.59
CA ARG A 7 -25.93 15.25 45.81
C ARG A 7 -26.44 15.38 44.38
N LEU A 8 -27.63 15.96 44.19
CA LEU A 8 -28.19 16.20 42.86
C LEU A 8 -27.36 17.18 42.05
N ALA A 9 -26.92 18.28 42.66
CA ALA A 9 -26.05 19.25 41.99
C ALA A 9 -24.74 18.60 41.52
N LEU A 10 -24.13 17.76 42.36
CA LEU A 10 -22.89 17.07 42.02
C LEU A 10 -23.10 16.03 40.92
N ALA A 11 -24.20 15.28 40.96
CA ALA A 11 -24.57 14.34 39.90
C ALA A 11 -24.80 15.05 38.56
N TYR A 12 -25.49 16.19 38.58
CA TYR A 12 -25.74 16.99 37.37
C TYR A 12 -24.44 17.51 36.75
N VAL A 13 -23.53 18.04 37.57
CA VAL A 13 -22.20 18.51 37.11
C VAL A 13 -21.39 17.36 36.52
N MET A 14 -21.39 16.19 37.17
CA MET A 14 -20.69 15.02 36.63
C MET A 14 -21.27 14.56 35.29
N LEU A 15 -22.60 14.60 35.14
CA LEU A 15 -23.28 14.23 33.90
C LEU A 15 -23.01 15.23 32.77
N THR A 16 -22.94 16.53 33.08
CA THR A 16 -22.60 17.55 32.09
C THR A 16 -21.14 17.45 31.67
N LEU A 17 -20.22 17.19 32.59
CA LEU A 17 -18.81 16.95 32.29
C LEU A 17 -18.61 15.69 31.43
N SER A 18 -19.30 14.59 31.75
CA SER A 18 -19.19 13.37 30.95
C SER A 18 -19.75 13.57 29.53
N LEU A 19 -20.86 14.30 29.40
CA LEU A 19 -21.42 14.62 28.08
C LEU A 19 -20.49 15.52 27.27
N ALA A 20 -19.87 16.52 27.91
CA ALA A 20 -18.89 17.39 27.25
C ALA A 20 -17.65 16.60 26.80
N ALA A 21 -17.13 15.69 27.64
CA ALA A 21 -16.01 14.83 27.29
C ALA A 21 -16.35 13.89 26.11
N LEU A 22 -17.53 13.29 26.11
CA LEU A 22 -18.00 12.43 25.03
C LEU A 22 -18.17 13.23 23.72
N GLY A 23 -18.74 14.43 23.79
CA GLY A 23 -18.85 15.34 22.66
C GLY A 23 -17.50 15.71 22.06
N GLY A 24 -16.53 16.08 22.90
CA GLY A 24 -15.17 16.39 22.48
C GLY A 24 -14.48 15.20 21.80
N HIS A 25 -14.59 14.00 22.38
CA HIS A 25 -14.01 12.79 21.80
C HIS A 25 -14.65 12.44 20.44
N SER A 26 -15.98 12.57 20.34
CA SER A 26 -16.72 12.37 19.10
C SER A 26 -16.25 13.34 18.01
N GLN A 27 -16.06 14.60 18.34
CA GLN A 27 -15.63 15.62 17.39
C GLN A 27 -14.19 15.41 16.91
N VAL A 28 -13.28 14.99 17.79
CA VAL A 28 -11.91 14.61 17.39
C VAL A 28 -11.95 13.43 16.42
N ARG A 29 -12.75 12.40 16.71
CA ARG A 29 -12.92 11.26 15.80
C ARG A 29 -13.50 11.69 14.45
N LEU A 30 -14.49 12.57 14.45
CA LEU A 30 -15.10 13.08 13.22
C LEU A 30 -14.08 13.80 12.35
N LEU A 31 -13.29 14.70 12.93
CA LEU A 31 -12.24 15.43 12.23
C LEU A 31 -11.17 14.48 11.69
N HIS A 32 -10.79 13.48 12.48
CA HIS A 32 -9.82 12.47 12.05
C HIS A 32 -10.36 11.67 10.86
N HIS A 33 -11.62 11.20 10.92
CA HIS A 33 -12.26 10.50 9.81
C HIS A 33 -12.34 11.36 8.53
N ALA A 34 -12.66 12.65 8.67
CA ALA A 34 -12.65 13.57 7.53
C ALA A 34 -11.25 13.70 6.91
N SER A 35 -10.21 13.86 7.74
CA SER A 35 -8.82 13.96 7.25
C SER A 35 -8.35 12.70 6.53
N LEU A 36 -8.76 11.52 7.00
CA LEU A 36 -8.41 10.24 6.37
C LEU A 36 -9.10 10.07 5.01
N LEU A 37 -10.35 10.54 4.88
CA LEU A 37 -11.06 10.51 3.61
C LEU A 37 -10.40 11.41 2.57
N GLU A 38 -10.00 12.61 2.98
CA GLU A 38 -9.28 13.56 2.11
C GLU A 38 -7.93 12.97 1.65
N GLN A 39 -7.14 12.41 2.57
CA GLN A 39 -5.89 11.73 2.22
C GLN A 39 -6.10 10.56 1.26
N LYS A 40 -7.18 9.78 1.45
CA LYS A 40 -7.52 8.66 0.57
C LYS A 40 -7.89 9.18 -0.83
N ASP A 41 -8.64 10.26 -0.94
CA ASP A 41 -9.01 10.83 -2.23
C ASP A 41 -7.78 11.41 -2.96
N GLU A 42 -6.87 12.09 -2.24
CA GLU A 42 -5.59 12.54 -2.81
C GLU A 42 -4.71 11.36 -3.27
N ALA A 43 -4.63 10.30 -2.48
CA ALA A 43 -3.91 9.07 -2.84
C ALA A 43 -4.50 8.41 -4.11
N LEU A 44 -5.81 8.45 -4.30
CA LEU A 44 -6.45 7.92 -5.51
C LEU A 44 -6.15 8.77 -6.74
N VAL A 45 -6.16 10.10 -6.61
CA VAL A 45 -5.81 11.02 -7.69
C VAL A 45 -4.35 10.82 -8.11
N THR A 46 -3.43 10.77 -7.13
CA THR A 46 -2.01 10.53 -7.40
C THR A 46 -1.77 9.15 -8.01
N LEU A 47 -2.43 8.10 -7.52
CA LEU A 47 -2.36 6.77 -8.11
C LEU A 47 -2.85 6.75 -9.56
N ALA A 48 -3.95 7.44 -9.87
CA ALA A 48 -4.46 7.53 -11.23
C ALA A 48 -3.46 8.24 -12.16
N ALA A 49 -2.86 9.35 -11.71
CA ALA A 49 -1.81 10.04 -12.47
C ALA A 49 -0.59 9.14 -12.71
N ARG A 50 -0.09 8.45 -11.67
CA ARG A 50 1.03 7.52 -11.81
C ARG A 50 0.72 6.33 -12.71
N ARG A 51 -0.52 5.82 -12.67
CA ARG A 51 -0.96 4.77 -13.60
C ARG A 51 -1.00 5.25 -15.04
N ALA A 52 -1.42 6.50 -15.28
CA ALA A 52 -1.38 7.08 -16.62
C ALA A 52 0.07 7.24 -17.12
N GLU A 53 0.99 7.72 -16.28
CA GLU A 53 2.42 7.78 -16.58
C GLU A 53 3.00 6.38 -16.86
N ALA A 54 2.66 5.39 -16.04
CA ALA A 54 3.13 4.02 -16.22
C ALA A 54 2.51 3.34 -17.45
N ALA A 55 1.28 3.69 -17.84
CA ALA A 55 0.64 3.16 -19.04
C ALA A 55 1.35 3.61 -20.33
N ALA A 56 2.06 4.75 -20.32
CA ALA A 56 2.92 5.14 -21.41
C ALA A 56 4.15 4.20 -21.57
N VAL A 57 4.51 3.48 -20.51
CA VAL A 57 5.58 2.48 -20.53
C VAL A 57 4.99 1.13 -20.93
N ASN A 58 5.17 0.77 -22.20
CA ASN A 58 4.92 -0.60 -22.66
C ASN A 58 5.97 -1.54 -22.04
N GLY A 59 5.67 -2.14 -20.89
CA GLY A 59 6.59 -2.97 -20.11
C GLY A 59 7.43 -3.96 -20.94
N PRO A 60 6.81 -4.79 -21.82
CA PRO A 60 7.55 -5.70 -22.67
C PRO A 60 8.51 -4.99 -23.64
N LEU A 61 8.06 -3.90 -24.27
CA LEU A 61 8.89 -3.13 -25.21
C LEU A 61 10.02 -2.41 -24.49
N ALA A 62 9.77 -1.82 -23.31
CA ALA A 62 10.79 -1.17 -22.50
C ALA A 62 11.92 -2.14 -22.10
N ILE A 63 11.57 -3.37 -21.73
CA ILE A 63 12.54 -4.43 -21.41
C ILE A 63 13.34 -4.82 -22.65
N THR A 64 12.69 -4.99 -23.81
CA THR A 64 13.43 -5.31 -25.05
C THR A 64 14.35 -4.19 -25.51
N HIS A 65 13.95 -2.92 -25.36
CA HIS A 65 14.79 -1.76 -25.65
C HIS A 65 15.99 -1.66 -24.70
N TRP A 66 15.78 -1.88 -23.40
CA TRP A 66 16.86 -1.95 -22.42
C TRP A 66 17.83 -3.10 -22.71
N ALA A 67 17.31 -4.30 -22.98
CA ALA A 67 18.12 -5.47 -23.31
C ALA A 67 18.97 -5.22 -24.56
N ARG A 68 18.37 -4.62 -25.60
CA ARG A 68 19.11 -4.23 -26.82
C ARG A 68 20.18 -3.18 -26.53
N ALA A 69 19.90 -2.18 -25.70
CA ALA A 69 20.88 -1.16 -25.30
C ALA A 69 22.04 -1.76 -24.47
N ALA A 70 21.77 -2.80 -23.69
CA ALA A 70 22.77 -3.58 -22.96
C ALA A 70 23.53 -4.58 -23.84
N GLY A 71 23.30 -4.59 -25.16
CA GLY A 71 23.95 -5.49 -26.11
C GLY A 71 23.38 -6.91 -26.13
N MET A 72 22.24 -7.16 -25.47
CA MET A 72 21.55 -8.45 -25.51
C MET A 72 20.74 -8.56 -26.81
N VAL A 73 20.88 -9.69 -27.49
CA VAL A 73 20.14 -9.99 -28.73
C VAL A 73 18.99 -10.92 -28.39
N PRO A 74 17.74 -10.66 -28.86
CA PRO A 74 16.64 -11.58 -28.66
C PRO A 74 17.00 -12.93 -29.28
N ALA A 75 16.80 -14.01 -28.52
CA ALA A 75 17.03 -15.36 -29.01
C ALA A 75 16.18 -15.58 -30.27
N PRO A 76 16.76 -16.07 -31.38
CA PRO A 76 15.96 -16.40 -32.55
C PRO A 76 14.92 -17.46 -32.15
N GLU A 77 13.70 -17.34 -32.67
CA GLU A 77 12.68 -18.41 -32.69
C GLU A 77 13.16 -19.54 -33.62
N ALA A 78 14.35 -20.09 -33.36
CA ALA A 78 14.82 -21.28 -34.03
C ALA A 78 14.18 -22.49 -33.32
N PRO A 79 13.69 -23.50 -34.05
CA PRO A 79 13.12 -24.70 -33.45
C PRO A 79 14.13 -25.53 -32.63
N ASP A 80 15.41 -25.14 -32.63
CA ASP A 80 16.51 -25.87 -32.00
C ASP A 80 17.40 -24.91 -31.20
N VAL A 81 16.90 -24.45 -30.04
CA VAL A 81 17.69 -23.71 -29.06
C VAL A 81 18.13 -24.67 -27.96
N ILE A 82 19.42 -25.03 -27.95
CA ILE A 82 20.03 -25.76 -26.83
C ILE A 82 20.21 -24.77 -25.68
N GLN A 83 19.29 -24.78 -24.70
CA GLN A 83 19.48 -24.07 -23.44
C GLN A 83 20.56 -24.78 -22.62
N VAL A 84 21.77 -24.23 -22.62
CA VAL A 84 22.82 -24.64 -21.69
C VAL A 84 22.58 -23.91 -20.37
N ALA A 85 22.00 -24.60 -19.39
CA ALA A 85 21.91 -24.10 -18.03
C ALA A 85 23.32 -23.89 -17.44
N PRO A 86 23.59 -22.81 -16.68
CA PRO A 86 24.81 -22.71 -15.89
C PRO A 86 24.90 -23.87 -14.89
N SER A 87 26.09 -24.47 -14.76
CA SER A 87 26.39 -25.64 -13.92
C SER A 87 25.79 -25.52 -12.49
N PRO A 88 25.20 -26.59 -11.91
CA PRO A 88 24.36 -26.47 -10.72
C PRO A 88 25.17 -26.62 -9.45
N ILE A 89 25.88 -25.58 -9.00
CA ILE A 89 26.32 -25.51 -7.60
C ILE A 89 26.23 -24.06 -7.10
N ALA A 90 25.06 -23.67 -6.62
CA ALA A 90 24.93 -22.60 -5.65
C ALA A 90 24.33 -23.20 -4.37
N PRO A 91 24.96 -23.01 -3.19
CA PRO A 91 24.43 -23.54 -1.93
C PRO A 91 23.06 -22.89 -1.61
N PRO A 92 22.15 -23.62 -0.95
CA PRO A 92 20.80 -23.13 -0.68
C PRO A 92 20.84 -21.89 0.24
N ALA A 93 20.34 -20.76 -0.25
CA ALA A 93 20.15 -19.57 0.56
C ALA A 93 19.00 -19.80 1.57
N PRO A 94 19.11 -19.29 2.82
CA PRO A 94 18.07 -19.44 3.82
C PRO A 94 16.76 -18.79 3.34
N HIS A 95 15.67 -19.53 3.49
CA HIS A 95 14.34 -19.15 3.04
C HIS A 95 13.81 -17.97 3.86
N ILE A 96 13.97 -16.75 3.35
CA ILE A 96 13.27 -15.57 3.85
C ILE A 96 11.91 -15.56 3.15
N ALA A 97 10.83 -15.74 3.91
CA ALA A 97 9.47 -15.67 3.38
C ALA A 97 9.23 -14.30 2.73
N PRO A 98 8.90 -14.21 1.43
CA PRO A 98 8.68 -12.92 0.77
C PRO A 98 7.33 -12.35 1.19
N SER A 99 7.34 -11.19 1.87
CA SER A 99 6.14 -10.41 2.22
C SER A 99 5.63 -9.52 1.10
N HIS A 100 6.08 -9.75 -0.15
CA HIS A 100 5.75 -8.89 -1.27
C HIS A 100 5.34 -9.71 -2.50
N LEU A 101 4.41 -9.11 -3.25
CA LEU A 101 3.79 -9.63 -4.45
C LEU A 101 4.87 -9.99 -5.50
N GLU A 102 5.23 -11.28 -5.57
CA GLU A 102 6.17 -11.79 -6.57
C GLU A 102 5.50 -11.83 -7.94
N ILE A 103 5.88 -10.90 -8.82
CA ILE A 103 5.58 -10.99 -10.25
C ILE A 103 6.52 -12.04 -10.84
N ARG A 104 6.01 -13.26 -11.06
CA ARG A 104 6.73 -14.31 -11.78
C ARG A 104 6.50 -14.17 -13.28
N THR A 105 7.56 -13.85 -14.01
CA THR A 105 7.55 -13.98 -15.48
C THR A 105 7.86 -15.43 -15.86
N ILE A 106 6.85 -16.15 -16.34
CA ILE A 106 7.03 -17.46 -16.97
C ILE A 106 7.43 -17.21 -18.42
N TRP A 107 8.65 -17.59 -18.78
CA TRP A 107 9.10 -17.60 -20.17
C TRP A 107 8.87 -19.02 -20.71
N ARG A 108 8.06 -19.14 -21.77
CA ARG A 108 7.90 -20.38 -22.54
C ARG A 108 8.94 -20.42 -23.64
#